data_AF-A0A2Z2KAH9-F1
#
_entry.id   AF-A0A2Z2KAH9-F1
#
_cell.length_a   1.000
_cell.length_b   1.000
_cell.length_c   1.000
_cell.angle_alpha   90.00
_cell.angle_beta   90.00
_cell.angle_gamma   90.00
#
_symmetry.space_group_name_H-M   'P 1'
#
loop_
_entity.id
_entity.type
_entity.pdbx_description
1 polymer ?
#
loop_
_entity_poly.entity_id
_entity_poly.type
_entity_poly.pdbx_seq_one_letter_code
_entity_poly.pdbx_strand_id
1 'polypeptide(L)'
;MENQYLKIEFSWENTIESAVHKLLEYKDKGILACGEFNGTTLYSDTVTMDGAYKEIIGKTKDEFDESQRKWREDSEKREAEFKESIPSLIGEWKVRGRQVLDQDKWDYWDKIVPVRLNDLYHGMELGCCLDIVRILNEDGSLEDAKKEIERQGHSGMSFGLVRVMVKEFCDRGNEFANYVG
;
A
#
# COMPACT_ATOMS: atom_id res chain seq x y z
N MET A 1 -12.56 30.60 38.36
CA MET A 1 -12.85 29.21 37.97
C MET A 1 -11.93 28.89 36.82
N GLU A 2 -10.99 27.97 37.00
CA GLU A 2 -10.25 27.42 35.86
C GLU A 2 -11.28 26.70 34.98
N ASN A 3 -11.44 27.13 33.73
CA ASN A 3 -12.29 26.44 32.77
C ASN A 3 -11.67 25.08 32.47
N GLN A 4 -12.02 24.08 33.28
CA GLN A 4 -11.49 22.74 33.13
C GLN A 4 -12.21 22.06 31.96
N TYR A 5 -11.48 21.88 30.85
CA TYR A 5 -11.98 21.13 29.71
C TYR A 5 -12.12 19.65 30.07
N LEU A 6 -13.25 19.05 29.73
CA LEU A 6 -13.43 17.61 29.72
C LEU A 6 -12.56 17.01 28.60
N LYS A 7 -11.57 16.20 28.98
CA LYS A 7 -10.76 15.48 28.00
C LYS A 7 -11.56 14.33 27.41
N ILE A 8 -11.67 14.30 26.09
CA ILE A 8 -12.32 13.22 25.34
C ILE A 8 -11.28 12.49 24.50
N GLU A 9 -11.46 11.18 24.38
CA GLU A 9 -10.63 10.36 23.51
C GLU A 9 -11.32 10.17 22.15
N PHE A 10 -10.51 10.18 21.10
CA PHE A 10 -10.90 9.78 19.76
C PHE A 10 -10.33 8.39 19.49
N SER A 11 -11.18 7.55 18.91
CA SER A 11 -10.83 6.21 18.47
C SER A 11 -10.16 6.25 17.09
N TRP A 12 -9.48 5.17 16.73
CA TRP A 12 -8.79 5.03 15.44
C TRP A 12 -9.72 5.05 14.21
N GLU A 13 -11.03 4.85 14.42
CA GLU A 13 -12.07 4.95 13.37
C GLU A 13 -12.58 6.38 13.17
N ASN A 14 -12.25 7.33 14.05
CA ASN A 14 -12.72 8.70 13.92
C ASN A 14 -12.05 9.41 12.74
N THR A 15 -12.86 10.10 11.94
CA THR A 15 -12.42 11.11 10.97
C THR A 15 -12.32 12.48 11.62
N ILE A 16 -11.64 13.43 10.97
CA ILE A 16 -11.61 14.84 11.39
C ILE A 16 -13.04 15.37 11.57
N GLU A 17 -13.94 15.08 10.62
CA GLU A 17 -15.36 15.43 10.73
C GLU A 17 -15.99 14.86 12.00
N SER A 18 -15.86 13.55 12.24
CA SER A 18 -16.46 12.95 13.42
C SER A 18 -15.89 13.52 14.73
N ALA A 19 -14.61 13.89 14.76
CA ALA A 19 -13.97 14.53 15.89
C ALA A 19 -14.53 15.94 16.15
N VAL A 20 -14.68 16.74 15.09
CA VAL A 20 -15.31 18.07 15.14
C VAL A 20 -16.75 17.97 15.61
N HIS A 21 -17.55 17.08 15.02
CA HIS A 21 -18.96 16.87 15.39
C HIS A 21 -19.10 16.46 16.86
N LYS A 22 -18.28 15.51 17.33
CA LYS A 22 -18.27 15.09 18.73
C LYS A 22 -17.99 16.25 19.67
N LEU A 23 -17.02 17.12 19.35
CA LEU A 23 -16.72 18.30 20.15
C LEU A 23 -17.87 19.33 20.13
N LEU A 24 -18.51 19.54 18.99
CA LEU A 24 -19.68 20.41 18.89
C LEU A 24 -20.86 19.87 19.72
N GLU A 25 -21.07 18.57 19.79
CA GLU A 25 -22.10 17.98 20.68
C GLU A 25 -21.86 18.28 22.16
N TYR A 26 -20.60 18.32 22.62
CA TYR A 26 -20.29 18.74 24.00
C TYR A 26 -20.57 20.22 24.20
N LYS A 27 -20.20 21.05 23.22
CA LYS A 27 -20.50 22.49 23.22
C LYS A 27 -22.00 22.75 23.36
N ASP A 28 -22.82 22.01 22.60
CA ASP A 28 -24.28 22.12 22.62
C ASP A 28 -24.89 21.71 23.98
N LYS A 29 -24.22 20.82 24.71
CA LYS A 29 -24.56 20.44 26.09
C LYS A 29 -24.04 21.44 27.14
N GLY A 30 -23.39 22.52 26.73
CA GLY A 30 -22.77 23.51 27.61
C GLY A 30 -21.49 23.01 28.29
N ILE A 31 -20.86 21.94 27.77
CA ILE A 31 -19.65 21.34 28.30
C ILE A 31 -18.46 21.79 27.47
N LEU A 32 -17.46 22.40 28.10
CA LEU A 32 -16.17 22.65 27.47
C LEU A 32 -15.39 21.33 27.41
N ALA A 33 -15.09 20.85 26.20
CA ALA A 33 -14.36 19.60 25.97
C ALA A 33 -13.17 19.82 25.02
N CYS A 34 -12.13 19.00 25.16
CA CYS A 34 -11.00 18.98 24.22
C CYS A 34 -10.50 17.56 24.00
N GLY A 35 -9.84 17.32 22.86
CA GLY A 35 -9.26 16.03 22.53
C GLY A 35 -8.12 16.17 21.51
N GLU A 36 -7.14 15.27 21.59
CA GLU A 36 -6.03 15.21 20.64
C GLU A 36 -6.36 14.29 19.47
N PHE A 37 -6.27 14.81 18.24
CA PHE A 37 -6.52 14.07 17.01
C PHE A 37 -5.36 14.31 16.02
N ASN A 38 -4.69 13.24 15.59
CA ASN A 38 -3.55 13.31 14.68
C ASN A 38 -2.46 14.33 15.10
N GLY A 39 -2.18 14.42 16.41
CA GLY A 39 -1.17 15.32 16.97
C GLY A 39 -1.63 16.78 17.18
N THR A 40 -2.89 17.10 16.86
CA THR A 40 -3.49 18.42 17.08
C THR A 40 -4.56 18.34 18.17
N THR A 41 -4.51 19.23 19.16
CA THR A 41 -5.57 19.34 20.17
C THR A 41 -6.68 20.25 19.67
N LEU A 42 -7.88 19.70 19.55
CA LEU A 42 -9.10 20.41 19.17
C LEU A 42 -9.93 20.74 20.41
N TYR A 43 -10.58 21.92 20.42
CA TYR A 43 -11.36 22.43 21.55
C TYR A 43 -12.80 22.73 21.14
N SER A 44 -13.78 22.32 21.93
CA SER A 44 -15.20 22.42 21.59
C SER A 44 -15.72 23.84 21.35
N ASP A 45 -15.14 24.83 22.02
CA ASP A 45 -15.56 26.23 21.94
C ASP A 45 -15.00 26.96 20.70
N THR A 46 -13.81 26.58 20.23
CA THR A 46 -13.12 27.23 19.09
C THR A 46 -13.13 26.42 17.80
N VAL A 47 -13.40 25.11 17.86
CA VAL A 47 -13.32 24.23 16.69
C VAL A 47 -14.31 24.66 15.60
N THR A 48 -13.82 24.67 14.37
CA THR A 48 -14.63 24.77 13.14
C THR A 48 -14.18 23.68 12.19
N MET A 49 -15.04 23.30 11.24
CA MET A 49 -14.72 22.26 10.27
C MET A 49 -13.46 22.62 9.47
N ASP A 50 -13.43 23.79 8.84
CA ASP A 50 -12.27 24.23 8.07
C ASP A 50 -11.04 24.50 8.93
N GLY A 51 -11.22 24.99 10.17
CA GLY A 51 -10.12 25.19 11.10
C GLY A 51 -9.41 23.89 11.42
N ALA A 52 -10.17 22.85 11.79
CA ALA A 52 -9.62 21.53 12.10
C ALA A 52 -8.90 20.91 10.90
N TYR A 53 -9.51 20.98 9.71
CA TYR A 53 -8.88 20.49 8.48
C TYR A 53 -7.57 21.24 8.17
N LYS A 54 -7.55 22.57 8.29
CA LYS A 54 -6.33 23.36 8.05
C LYS A 54 -5.22 23.05 9.04
N GLU A 55 -5.56 22.89 10.32
CA GLU A 55 -4.56 22.61 11.36
C GLU A 55 -3.98 21.20 11.25
N ILE A 56 -4.78 20.20 10.86
CA ILE A 56 -4.34 18.80 10.84
C ILE A 56 -3.68 18.44 9.50
N ILE A 57 -4.23 18.89 8.37
CA ILE A 57 -3.78 18.47 7.04
C ILE A 57 -3.40 19.63 6.10
N GLY A 58 -3.53 20.88 6.54
CA GLY A 58 -3.14 22.07 5.76
C GLY A 58 -4.09 22.47 4.64
N LYS A 59 -5.32 21.94 4.60
CA LYS A 59 -6.34 22.20 3.57
C LYS A 59 -7.69 22.58 4.20
N THR A 60 -8.57 23.26 3.48
CA THR A 60 -10.01 23.32 3.88
C THR A 60 -10.66 21.96 3.70
N LYS A 61 -11.89 21.80 4.23
CA LYS A 61 -12.68 20.60 3.96
C LYS A 61 -12.95 20.43 2.46
N ASP A 62 -13.35 21.51 1.79
CA ASP A 62 -13.67 21.46 0.36
C ASP A 62 -12.44 21.10 -0.51
N GLU A 63 -11.27 21.63 -0.19
CA GLU A 63 -10.01 21.29 -0.88
C GLU A 63 -9.62 19.83 -0.65
N PHE A 64 -9.82 19.32 0.56
CA PHE A 64 -9.60 17.91 0.87
C PHE A 64 -10.54 17.02 0.07
N ASP A 65 -11.84 17.31 0.10
CA ASP A 65 -12.87 16.53 -0.57
C ASP A 65 -12.67 16.51 -2.09
N GLU A 66 -12.30 17.65 -2.69
CA GLU A 66 -11.94 17.72 -4.11
C GLU A 66 -10.70 16.87 -4.42
N SER A 67 -9.65 16.94 -3.58
CA SER A 67 -8.44 16.14 -3.77
C SER A 67 -8.71 14.63 -3.65
N GLN A 68 -9.58 14.23 -2.72
CA GLN A 68 -10.03 12.86 -2.56
C GLN A 68 -10.84 12.37 -3.76
N ARG A 69 -11.72 13.22 -4.31
CA ARG A 69 -12.48 12.90 -5.51
C ARG A 69 -11.56 12.68 -6.72
N LYS A 70 -10.65 13.62 -6.99
CA LYS A 70 -9.68 13.48 -8.10
C LYS A 70 -8.83 12.24 -7.96
N TRP A 71 -8.32 11.97 -6.76
CA TRP A 71 -7.53 10.76 -6.49
C TRP A 71 -8.32 9.47 -6.75
N ARG A 72 -9.62 9.42 -6.38
CA ARG A 72 -10.49 8.28 -6.69
C ARG A 72 -10.70 8.12 -8.19
N GLU A 73 -11.07 9.19 -8.89
CA GLU A 73 -11.29 9.19 -10.34
C GLU A 73 -10.03 8.73 -11.10
N ASP A 74 -8.86 9.27 -10.75
CA ASP A 74 -7.58 8.88 -11.35
C ASP A 74 -7.21 7.43 -11.05
N SER A 75 -7.52 6.94 -9.84
CA SER A 75 -7.25 5.56 -9.46
C SER A 75 -8.17 4.58 -10.17
N GLU A 76 -9.47 4.88 -10.26
CA GLU A 76 -10.46 4.10 -11.02
C GLU A 76 -10.10 4.05 -12.51
N LYS A 77 -9.66 5.17 -13.08
CA LYS A 77 -9.21 5.24 -14.47
C LYS A 77 -7.98 4.35 -14.71
N ARG A 78 -6.95 4.46 -13.88
CA ARG A 78 -5.74 3.62 -14.00
C ARG A 78 -6.05 2.14 -13.83
N GLU A 79 -6.96 1.81 -12.91
CA GLU A 79 -7.42 0.44 -12.68
C GLU A 79 -8.14 -0.12 -13.93
N ALA A 80 -9.00 0.68 -14.56
CA ALA A 80 -9.69 0.29 -15.79
C ALA A 80 -8.72 0.11 -16.96
N GLU A 81 -7.83 1.09 -17.19
CA GLU A 81 -6.80 1.02 -18.24
C GLU A 81 -5.88 -0.19 -18.04
N PHE A 82 -5.50 -0.48 -16.80
CA PHE A 82 -4.68 -1.65 -16.48
C PHE A 82 -5.44 -2.95 -16.75
N LYS A 83 -6.70 -3.07 -16.32
CA LYS A 83 -7.55 -4.24 -16.61
C LYS A 83 -7.69 -4.52 -18.11
N GLU A 84 -7.83 -3.48 -18.91
CA GLU A 84 -7.86 -3.60 -20.38
C GLU A 84 -6.52 -4.11 -20.95
N SER A 85 -5.40 -3.80 -20.30
CA SER A 85 -4.07 -4.25 -20.71
C SER A 85 -3.73 -5.70 -20.29
N ILE A 86 -4.43 -6.26 -19.29
CA ILE A 86 -4.14 -7.60 -18.73
C ILE A 86 -4.02 -8.69 -19.80
N PRO A 87 -4.93 -8.82 -20.79
CA PRO A 87 -4.80 -9.84 -21.83
C PRO A 87 -3.48 -9.79 -22.60
N SER A 88 -2.96 -8.59 -22.92
CA SER A 88 -1.66 -8.42 -23.56
C SER A 88 -0.52 -8.79 -22.62
N LEU A 89 -0.58 -8.28 -21.39
CA LEU A 89 0.42 -8.53 -20.36
C LEU A 89 0.56 -10.02 -20.02
N ILE A 90 -0.53 -10.79 -20.03
CA ILE A 90 -0.47 -12.24 -19.84
C ILE A 90 0.48 -12.87 -20.86
N GLY A 91 0.32 -12.52 -22.15
CA GLY A 91 1.19 -13.05 -23.20
C GLY A 91 2.65 -12.66 -23.00
N GLU A 92 2.91 -11.39 -22.69
CA GLU A 92 4.25 -10.87 -22.46
C GLU A 92 4.95 -11.55 -21.27
N TRP A 93 4.26 -11.67 -20.13
CA TRP A 93 4.83 -12.30 -18.93
C TRP A 93 5.08 -13.78 -19.10
N LYS A 94 4.24 -14.49 -19.86
CA LYS A 94 4.52 -15.88 -20.22
C LYS A 94 5.81 -16.00 -21.02
N VAL A 95 5.97 -15.20 -22.07
CA VAL A 95 7.19 -15.18 -22.89
C VAL A 95 8.43 -14.83 -22.07
N ARG A 96 8.35 -13.79 -21.22
CA ARG A 96 9.45 -13.43 -20.32
C ARG A 96 9.82 -14.56 -19.35
N GLY A 97 8.81 -15.23 -18.79
CA GLY A 97 9.04 -16.40 -17.94
C GLY A 97 9.81 -17.50 -18.66
N ARG A 98 9.52 -17.77 -19.94
CA ARG A 98 10.25 -18.77 -20.74
C ARG A 98 11.72 -18.45 -20.97
N GLN A 99 12.11 -17.17 -20.89
CA GLN A 99 13.50 -16.74 -21.10
C GLN A 99 14.37 -16.95 -19.86
N VAL A 100 13.76 -17.14 -18.69
CA VAL A 100 14.46 -17.12 -17.39
C VAL A 100 14.23 -18.41 -16.61
N LEU A 101 13.01 -18.93 -16.62
CA LEU A 101 12.60 -20.07 -15.82
C LEU A 101 12.89 -21.40 -16.53
N ASP A 102 13.19 -22.42 -15.74
CA ASP A 102 13.33 -23.79 -16.21
C ASP A 102 12.00 -24.34 -16.76
N GLN A 103 12.12 -25.23 -17.75
CA GLN A 103 10.98 -25.75 -18.51
C GLN A 103 9.92 -26.43 -17.63
N ASP A 104 10.33 -27.07 -16.53
CA ASP A 104 9.41 -27.74 -15.61
C ASP A 104 8.53 -26.76 -14.80
N LYS A 105 8.91 -25.47 -14.74
CA LYS A 105 8.15 -24.43 -14.04
C LYS A 105 7.13 -23.69 -14.92
N TRP A 106 7.22 -23.86 -16.24
CA TRP A 106 6.47 -23.10 -17.24
C TRP A 106 4.94 -23.22 -17.10
N ASP A 107 4.43 -24.42 -16.83
CA ASP A 107 2.99 -24.65 -16.71
C ASP A 107 2.40 -23.97 -15.48
N TYR A 108 3.16 -23.97 -14.37
CA TYR A 108 2.72 -23.29 -13.15
C TYR A 108 2.82 -21.77 -13.29
N TRP A 109 3.90 -21.26 -13.91
CA TRP A 109 4.04 -19.85 -14.25
C TRP A 109 2.83 -19.34 -15.04
N ASP A 110 2.42 -20.07 -16.08
CA ASP A 110 1.29 -19.72 -16.92
C ASP A 110 -0.04 -19.64 -16.20
N LYS A 111 -0.22 -20.47 -15.17
CA LYS A 111 -1.42 -20.48 -14.32
C LYS A 111 -1.44 -19.27 -13.40
N ILE A 112 -0.29 -18.88 -12.85
CA ILE A 112 -0.25 -17.81 -11.84
C ILE A 112 -0.21 -16.40 -12.45
N VAL A 113 0.37 -16.22 -13.65
CA VAL A 113 0.46 -14.90 -14.32
C VAL A 113 -0.88 -14.15 -14.36
N PRO A 114 -2.00 -14.72 -14.86
CA PRO A 114 -3.27 -14.00 -14.87
C PRO A 114 -3.81 -13.72 -13.46
N VAL A 115 -3.53 -14.59 -12.48
CA VAL A 115 -3.94 -14.39 -11.08
C VAL A 115 -3.18 -13.22 -10.46
N ARG A 116 -1.86 -13.18 -10.67
CA ARG A 116 -0.97 -12.12 -10.18
C ARG A 116 -1.27 -10.77 -10.81
N LEU A 117 -1.52 -10.73 -12.12
CA LEU A 117 -1.95 -9.50 -12.78
C LEU A 117 -3.28 -8.97 -12.25
N ASN A 118 -4.18 -9.82 -11.75
CA ASN A 118 -5.46 -9.38 -11.18
C ASN A 118 -5.42 -9.14 -9.66
N ASP A 119 -4.26 -9.29 -9.01
CA ASP A 119 -4.16 -9.10 -7.57
C ASP A 119 -3.84 -7.64 -7.18
N LEU A 120 -3.70 -7.40 -5.88
CA LEU A 120 -3.43 -6.08 -5.30
C LEU A 120 -2.15 -5.42 -5.81
N TYR A 121 -1.17 -6.20 -6.25
CA TYR A 121 0.14 -5.73 -6.72
C TYR A 121 0.26 -5.68 -8.23
N HIS A 122 -0.81 -6.02 -8.97
CA HIS A 122 -0.87 -5.91 -10.43
C HIS A 122 0.29 -6.64 -11.13
N GLY A 123 0.74 -7.76 -10.57
CA GLY A 123 1.82 -8.58 -11.12
C GLY A 123 3.22 -7.96 -11.01
N MET A 124 3.42 -6.95 -10.17
CA MET A 124 4.74 -6.35 -9.90
C MET A 124 5.79 -7.42 -9.55
N GLU A 125 5.39 -8.37 -8.71
CA GLU A 125 6.21 -9.47 -8.24
C GLU A 125 6.66 -10.43 -9.36
N LEU A 126 5.96 -10.48 -10.51
CA LEU A 126 6.37 -11.29 -11.65
C LEU A 126 7.74 -10.83 -12.15
N GLY A 127 7.92 -9.52 -12.34
CA GLY A 127 9.20 -8.95 -12.78
C GLY A 127 10.30 -9.12 -11.75
N CYS A 128 10.00 -8.75 -10.50
CA CYS A 128 10.92 -8.89 -9.38
C CYS A 128 11.42 -10.32 -9.20
N CYS A 129 10.52 -11.30 -9.31
CA CYS A 129 10.86 -12.71 -9.26
C CYS A 129 11.81 -13.08 -10.41
N LEU A 130 11.47 -12.75 -11.67
CA LEU A 130 12.30 -13.12 -12.82
C LEU A 130 13.71 -12.47 -12.76
N ASP A 131 13.83 -11.24 -12.28
CA ASP A 131 15.13 -10.58 -12.14
C ASP A 131 16.05 -11.33 -11.16
N ILE A 132 15.48 -11.80 -10.03
CA ILE A 132 16.22 -12.60 -9.04
C ILE A 132 16.54 -13.99 -9.58
N VAL A 133 15.56 -14.67 -10.17
CA VAL A 133 15.76 -16.03 -10.71
C VAL A 133 16.82 -16.02 -11.82
N ARG A 134 16.85 -14.99 -12.67
CA ARG A 134 17.90 -14.84 -13.69
C ARG A 134 19.30 -14.81 -13.06
N ILE A 135 19.49 -14.00 -12.01
CA ILE A 135 20.78 -13.94 -11.29
C ILE A 135 21.14 -15.33 -10.74
N LEU A 136 20.20 -16.03 -10.11
CA LEU A 136 20.45 -17.32 -9.49
C LEU A 136 20.73 -18.43 -10.51
N ASN A 137 20.09 -18.39 -11.68
CA ASN A 137 20.25 -19.38 -12.75
C ASN A 137 21.52 -19.14 -13.59
N GLU A 138 22.01 -17.90 -13.68
CA GLU A 138 23.25 -17.55 -14.38
C GLU A 138 24.50 -17.65 -13.47
N ASP A 139 24.50 -18.60 -12.52
CA ASP A 139 25.57 -18.82 -11.52
C ASP A 139 25.93 -17.59 -10.66
N GLY A 140 25.02 -16.61 -10.54
CA GLY A 140 25.18 -15.45 -9.68
C GLY A 140 25.20 -15.81 -8.19
N SER A 141 25.82 -14.94 -7.39
CA SER A 141 25.91 -15.16 -5.95
C SER A 141 24.59 -14.81 -5.24
N LEU A 142 24.36 -15.39 -4.06
CA LEU A 142 23.23 -15.00 -3.21
C LEU A 142 23.30 -13.52 -2.80
N GLU A 143 24.51 -12.97 -2.70
CA GLU A 143 24.74 -11.57 -2.38
C GLU A 143 24.30 -10.64 -3.52
N ASP A 144 24.49 -11.05 -4.77
CA ASP A 144 24.00 -10.28 -5.94
C ASP A 144 22.48 -10.32 -6.02
N ALA A 145 21.88 -11.49 -5.79
CA ALA A 145 20.43 -11.64 -5.69
C ALA A 145 19.84 -10.85 -4.50
N LYS A 146 20.57 -10.76 -3.38
CA LYS A 146 20.18 -9.97 -2.21
C LYS A 146 20.18 -8.47 -2.52
N LYS A 147 21.24 -7.96 -3.16
CA LYS A 147 21.30 -6.56 -3.60
C LYS A 147 20.15 -6.23 -4.54
N GLU A 148 19.76 -7.17 -5.40
CA GLU A 148 18.63 -6.98 -6.31
C GLU A 148 17.30 -6.87 -5.55
N ILE A 149 16.99 -7.78 -4.62
CA ILE A 149 15.73 -7.68 -3.86
C ILE A 149 15.69 -6.44 -2.93
N GLU A 150 16.84 -6.00 -2.40
CA GLU A 150 16.94 -4.76 -1.62
C GLU A 150 16.73 -3.52 -2.49
N ARG A 151 17.32 -3.52 -3.70
CA ARG A 151 17.17 -2.45 -4.70
C ARG A 151 15.71 -2.28 -5.15
N GLN A 152 14.94 -3.36 -5.17
CA GLN A 152 13.52 -3.33 -5.52
C GLN A 152 12.65 -2.57 -4.47
N GLY A 153 13.16 -2.32 -3.27
CA GLY A 153 12.53 -1.39 -2.31
C GLY A 153 11.21 -1.88 -1.71
N HIS A 154 11.10 -3.19 -1.47
CA HIS A 154 9.86 -3.82 -1.01
C HIS A 154 9.43 -3.44 0.40
N SER A 155 8.12 -3.39 0.61
CA SER A 155 7.51 -3.48 1.94
C SER A 155 7.66 -4.90 2.50
N GLY A 156 7.46 -5.09 3.82
CA GLY A 156 7.54 -6.44 4.42
C GLY A 156 6.62 -7.49 3.76
N MET A 157 5.42 -7.10 3.33
CA MET A 157 4.49 -8.02 2.65
C MET A 157 4.93 -8.34 1.22
N SER A 158 5.28 -7.33 0.42
CA SER A 158 5.72 -7.55 -0.96
C SER A 158 7.06 -8.29 -1.02
N PHE A 159 7.95 -8.06 -0.06
CA PHE A 159 9.21 -8.80 0.11
C PHE A 159 8.94 -10.28 0.37
N GLY A 160 8.01 -10.58 1.28
CA GLY A 160 7.58 -11.95 1.56
C GLY A 160 7.00 -12.65 0.32
N LEU A 161 6.17 -11.95 -0.45
CA LEU A 161 5.58 -12.49 -1.68
C LEU A 161 6.64 -12.84 -2.74
N VAL A 162 7.57 -11.91 -3.04
CA VAL A 162 8.65 -12.15 -4.00
C VAL A 162 9.53 -13.31 -3.54
N ARG A 163 9.88 -13.39 -2.25
CA ARG A 163 10.63 -14.54 -1.70
C ARG A 163 9.92 -15.86 -1.92
N VAL A 164 8.61 -15.94 -1.69
CA VAL A 164 7.83 -17.16 -1.91
C VAL A 164 7.82 -17.54 -3.39
N MET A 165 7.70 -16.57 -4.29
CA MET A 165 7.77 -16.84 -5.72
C MET A 165 9.14 -17.35 -6.16
N VAL A 166 10.23 -16.74 -5.69
CA VAL A 166 11.58 -17.20 -6.00
C VAL A 166 11.81 -18.64 -5.50
N LYS A 167 11.28 -19.00 -4.32
CA LYS A 167 11.33 -20.39 -3.81
C LYS A 167 10.67 -21.41 -4.73
N GLU A 168 9.60 -20.99 -5.39
CA GLU A 168 8.79 -21.85 -6.26
C GLU A 168 9.38 -21.98 -7.66
N PHE A 169 9.95 -20.88 -8.18
CA PHE A 169 10.38 -20.77 -9.57
C PHE A 169 11.90 -20.93 -9.79
N CYS A 170 12.68 -21.17 -8.73
CA CYS A 170 14.12 -21.41 -8.81
C CYS A 170 14.56 -22.50 -7.83
N ASP A 171 15.40 -23.42 -8.29
CA ASP A 171 15.90 -24.53 -7.47
C ASP A 171 16.75 -24.02 -6.29
N ARG A 172 17.49 -22.93 -6.49
CA ARG A 172 18.24 -22.21 -5.44
C ARG A 172 17.36 -21.27 -4.62
N GLY A 173 16.06 -21.23 -4.88
CA GLY A 173 15.14 -20.30 -4.24
C GLY A 173 14.99 -20.51 -2.73
N ASN A 174 15.08 -21.75 -2.24
CA ASN A 174 15.09 -22.04 -0.79
C ASN A 174 16.36 -21.50 -0.11
N GLU A 175 17.52 -21.67 -0.76
CA GLU A 175 18.80 -21.15 -0.28
C GLU A 175 18.75 -19.63 -0.19
N PHE A 176 18.32 -18.98 -1.27
CA PHE A 176 18.13 -17.53 -1.33
C PHE A 176 17.17 -17.03 -0.26
N ALA A 177 15.99 -17.65 -0.14
CA ALA A 177 14.99 -17.21 0.82
C ALA A 177 15.49 -17.32 2.28
N ASN A 178 16.31 -18.31 2.61
CA ASN A 178 16.92 -18.40 3.94
C ASN A 178 18.02 -17.35 4.14
N TYR A 179 18.76 -17.02 3.08
CA TYR A 179 19.85 -16.04 3.14
C TYR A 179 19.38 -14.61 3.40
N VAL A 180 18.27 -14.21 2.78
CA VAL A 180 17.67 -12.87 2.95
C VAL A 180 16.60 -12.83 4.05
N GLY A 181 16.44 -13.94 4.77
CA GLY A 181 15.30 -14.23 5.64
C GLY A 181 15.41 -13.81 7.07
#